data_AF-A0A8J5JGV3-F1
#
_entry.id   AF-A0A8J5JGV3-F1
#
_cell.length_a   1.000
_cell.length_b   1.000
_cell.length_c   1.000
_cell.angle_alpha   90.00
_cell.angle_beta   90.00
_cell.angle_gamma   90.00
#
_symmetry.space_group_name_H-M   'P 1'
#
loop_
_entity.id
_entity.type
_entity.pdbx_description
1 polymer ?
#
loop_
_entity_poly.entity_id
_entity_poly.type
_entity_poly.pdbx_seq_one_letter_code
_entity_poly.pdbx_strand_id
1 'polypeptide(L)'
;MFDYIKAFEMKLGVFKRDVDSERFRYFPNLKKYINDLTKDDKTDCQCLQKLFVNIIESTVEQFSTRFARFRELEETAKFIKFPDSIKLDELNLQKFSWIDMDDFEMQLIEFQTSSIWRQKFVELRADLESIEKDRLEK
;
A
#
# COMPACT_ATOMS: atom_id res chain seq x y z
N MET A 1 -1.96 -7.22 -1.45
CA MET A 1 -0.79 -6.37 -1.78
C MET A 1 -1.07 -4.90 -1.45
N PHE A 2 -2.14 -4.31 -2.00
CA PHE A 2 -2.58 -2.96 -1.62
C PHE A 2 -2.84 -2.80 -0.12
N ASP A 3 -3.43 -3.81 0.52
CA ASP A 3 -3.69 -3.76 1.97
C ASP A 3 -2.41 -3.67 2.80
N TYR A 4 -1.34 -4.35 2.39
CA TYR A 4 -0.03 -4.26 3.04
C TYR A 4 0.59 -2.87 2.89
N ILE A 5 0.44 -2.26 1.70
CA ILE A 5 0.93 -0.90 1.43
C ILE A 5 0.15 0.12 2.26
N LYS A 6 -1.18 0.03 2.27
CA LYS A 6 -2.06 0.88 3.10
C LYS A 6 -1.73 0.73 4.59
N ALA A 7 -1.59 -0.51 5.07
CA ALA A 7 -1.22 -0.77 6.46
C ALA A 7 0.16 -0.20 6.81
N PHE A 8 1.13 -0.27 5.89
CA PHE A 8 2.45 0.30 6.08
C PHE A 8 2.41 1.84 6.15
N GLU A 9 1.68 2.50 5.25
CA GLU A 9 1.46 3.96 5.31
C GLU A 9 0.81 4.38 6.63
N MET A 10 -0.20 3.65 7.09
CA MET A 10 -0.83 3.89 8.40
C MET A 10 0.16 3.73 9.57
N LYS A 11 1.03 2.72 9.52
CA LYS A 11 2.10 2.50 10.53
C LYS A 11 3.10 3.65 10.53
N LEU A 12 3.53 4.14 9.37
CA LEU A 12 4.40 5.32 9.29
C LEU A 12 3.74 6.55 9.94
N GLY A 13 2.44 6.76 9.71
CA GLY A 13 1.69 7.82 10.39
C GLY A 13 1.61 7.65 11.92
N VAL A 14 1.50 6.42 12.41
CA VAL A 14 1.58 6.12 13.86
C VAL A 14 2.96 6.46 14.41
N PHE A 15 4.02 6.07 13.71
CA PHE A 15 5.40 6.35 14.11
C PHE A 15 5.69 7.85 14.15
N LYS A 16 5.25 8.60 13.13
CA LYS A 16 5.38 10.06 13.13
C LYS A 16 4.75 10.68 14.37
N ARG A 17 3.49 10.35 14.68
CA ARG A 17 2.79 10.86 15.87
C ARG A 17 3.48 10.48 17.18
N ASP A 18 4.03 9.26 17.28
CA ASP A 18 4.73 8.80 18.48
C ASP A 18 6.03 9.59 18.71
N VAL A 19 6.77 9.88 17.63
CA VAL A 19 7.99 10.69 17.67
C VAL A 19 7.69 12.17 17.94
N ASP A 20 6.67 12.75 17.28
CA ASP A 20 6.22 14.14 17.51
C ASP A 20 5.75 14.36 18.96
N SER A 21 5.22 13.32 19.60
CA SER A 21 4.81 13.35 21.01
C SER A 21 5.94 13.05 22.00
N GLU A 22 7.16 12.78 21.53
CA GLU A 22 8.36 12.42 22.30
C GLU A 22 8.17 11.17 23.19
N ARG A 23 7.20 10.31 22.88
CA ARG A 23 6.87 9.14 23.72
C ARG A 23 7.71 7.91 23.39
N PHE A 24 8.16 7.81 22.15
CA PHE A 24 8.99 6.72 21.59
C PHE A 24 8.50 5.32 21.99
N ARG A 25 7.18 5.10 22.01
CA ARG A 25 6.56 3.80 22.38
C ARG A 25 6.94 2.69 21.41
N TYR A 26 7.08 3.02 20.13
CA TYR A 26 7.38 2.05 19.07
C TYR A 26 8.88 1.96 18.76
N PHE A 27 9.70 2.72 19.49
CA PHE A 27 11.16 2.76 19.33
C PHE A 27 11.85 2.50 20.68
N PRO A 28 11.70 1.29 21.28
CA PRO A 28 12.14 1.00 22.65
C PRO A 28 13.66 1.19 22.85
N ASN A 29 14.46 0.85 21.84
CA ASN A 29 15.92 1.04 21.90
C ASN A 29 16.31 2.51 21.87
N LEU A 30 15.64 3.32 21.02
CA LEU A 30 15.86 4.76 20.96
C LEU A 30 15.42 5.43 22.27
N LYS A 31 14.27 5.03 22.82
CA LYS A 31 13.78 5.50 24.11
C LYS A 31 14.77 5.21 25.24
N LYS A 32 15.30 3.98 25.29
CA LYS A 32 16.31 3.59 26.27
C LYS A 32 17.57 4.44 26.12
N TYR A 33 18.08 4.57 24.90
CA TYR A 33 19.26 5.38 24.62
C TYR A 33 19.09 6.84 25.05
N ILE A 34 17.95 7.47 24.74
CA ILE A 34 17.62 8.84 25.17
C ILE A 34 17.59 8.96 26.70
N ASN A 35 17.04 7.97 27.41
CA ASN A 35 16.94 7.99 28.87
C ASN A 35 18.29 7.78 29.57
N ASP A 36 19.20 7.04 28.95
CA ASP A 36 20.51 6.68 29.52
C ASP A 36 21.56 7.81 29.36
N LEU A 37 21.25 8.90 28.63
CA LEU A 37 22.14 10.06 28.44
C LEU A 37 22.27 10.91 29.71
N THR A 38 23.48 11.42 29.98
CA THR A 38 23.74 12.26 31.17
C THR A 38 23.32 13.72 30.94
N LYS A 39 23.19 14.52 32.02
CA LYS A 39 22.76 15.93 31.94
C LYS A 39 23.69 16.83 31.12
N ASP A 40 24.97 16.46 30.96
CA ASP A 40 25.93 17.19 30.12
C ASP A 40 25.78 16.84 28.62
N ASP A 41 25.13 15.72 28.28
CA ASP A 41 24.85 15.29 26.90
C ASP A 41 23.52 15.87 26.35
N LYS A 42 22.92 16.83 27.04
CA LYS A 42 21.57 17.33 26.73
C LYS A 42 21.45 17.97 25.35
N THR A 43 22.52 18.62 24.89
CA THR A 43 22.61 19.21 23.54
C THR A 43 22.66 18.11 22.46
N ASP A 44 23.39 17.03 22.72
CA ASP A 44 23.45 15.87 21.84
C ASP A 44 22.11 15.12 21.79
N CYS A 45 21.40 15.03 22.92
CA CYS A 45 20.06 14.44 23.01
C CYS A 45 19.05 15.18 22.11
N GLN A 46 19.04 16.52 22.14
CA GLN A 46 18.13 17.32 21.31
C GLN A 46 18.48 17.20 19.82
N CYS A 47 19.77 17.16 19.47
CA CYS A 47 20.23 16.92 18.11
C CYS A 47 19.82 15.54 17.57
N LEU A 48 19.96 14.49 18.38
CA LEU A 48 19.56 13.12 18.04
C LEU A 48 18.05 12.97 17.85
N GLN A 49 17.25 13.55 18.73
CA GLN A 49 15.79 13.56 18.59
C GLN A 49 15.37 14.26 17.30
N LYS A 50 15.95 15.44 17.02
CA LYS A 50 15.70 16.19 15.80
C LYS A 50 16.10 15.41 14.55
N LEU A 51 17.21 14.68 14.58
CA LEU A 51 17.63 13.81 13.48
C LEU A 51 16.60 12.71 13.22
N PHE A 52 16.11 12.04 14.27
CA PHE A 52 15.11 10.98 14.13
C PHE A 52 13.77 11.51 13.63
N VAL A 53 13.31 12.67 14.11
CA VAL A 53 12.14 13.38 13.58
C VAL A 53 12.32 13.59 12.07
N ASN A 54 13.43 14.20 11.66
CA ASN A 54 13.70 14.49 10.25
C ASN A 54 13.74 13.21 9.38
N ILE A 55 14.32 12.11 9.88
CA ILE A 55 14.35 10.83 9.17
C ILE A 55 12.93 10.29 8.96
N ILE A 56 12.10 10.29 10.02
CA ILE A 56 10.72 9.82 9.93
C ILE A 56 9.90 10.71 9.01
N GLU A 57 10.06 12.04 9.09
CA GLU A 57 9.36 12.97 8.21
C GLU A 57 9.75 12.78 6.74
N SER A 58 11.05 12.69 6.43
CA SER A 58 11.52 12.43 5.08
C SER A 58 11.04 11.07 4.57
N THR A 59 11.03 10.05 5.43
CA THR A 59 10.51 8.73 5.08
C THR A 59 9.03 8.80 4.72
N VAL A 60 8.21 9.45 5.57
CA VAL A 60 6.79 9.65 5.31
C VAL A 60 6.58 10.37 3.98
N GLU A 61 7.28 11.47 3.72
CA GLU A 61 7.13 12.25 2.49
C GLU A 61 7.47 11.45 1.23
N GLN A 62 8.62 10.75 1.25
CA GLN A 62 9.07 9.93 0.13
C GLN A 62 8.08 8.79 -0.18
N PHE A 63 7.55 8.14 0.85
CA PHE A 63 6.58 7.07 0.70
C PHE A 63 5.20 7.59 0.30
N SER A 64 4.72 8.70 0.87
CA SER A 64 3.43 9.30 0.52
C SER A 64 3.33 9.64 -0.96
N THR A 65 4.40 10.16 -1.57
CA THR A 65 4.43 10.45 -3.01
C THR A 65 4.31 9.16 -3.84
N ARG A 66 5.03 8.11 -3.46
CA ARG A 66 4.98 6.80 -4.15
C ARG A 66 3.62 6.13 -3.98
N PHE A 67 3.05 6.18 -2.78
CA PHE A 67 1.74 5.60 -2.47
C PHE A 67 0.61 6.35 -3.17
N ALA A 68 0.70 7.67 -3.32
CA ALA A 68 -0.25 8.44 -4.12
C ALA A 68 -0.30 7.93 -5.57
N ARG A 69 0.88 7.79 -6.20
CA ARG A 69 0.97 7.21 -7.56
C ARG A 69 0.46 5.77 -7.64
N PHE A 70 0.66 4.98 -6.58
CA PHE A 70 0.19 3.60 -6.55
C PHE A 70 -1.33 3.51 -6.39
N ARG A 71 -1.94 4.44 -5.62
CA ARG A 71 -3.40 4.57 -5.48
C ARG A 71 -4.09 4.90 -6.79
N GLU A 72 -3.47 5.69 -7.65
CA GLU A 72 -3.99 5.97 -9.00
C GLU A 72 -4.20 4.70 -9.85
N LEU A 73 -3.50 3.61 -9.53
CA LEU A 73 -3.59 2.32 -10.22
C LEU A 73 -4.38 1.28 -9.41
N GLU A 74 -4.98 1.65 -8.27
CA GLU A 74 -5.65 0.68 -7.39
C GLU A 74 -6.83 0.00 -8.10
N GLU A 75 -7.71 0.77 -8.73
CA GLU A 75 -8.83 0.22 -9.48
C GLU A 75 -8.36 -0.57 -10.70
N THR A 76 -7.39 -0.06 -11.45
CA THR A 76 -6.77 -0.80 -12.57
C THR A 76 -6.16 -2.13 -12.13
N ALA A 77 -5.58 -2.21 -10.94
CA ALA A 77 -5.05 -3.45 -10.40
C ALA A 77 -6.15 -4.44 -10.00
N LYS A 78 -7.35 -3.96 -9.61
CA LYS A 78 -8.50 -4.83 -9.35
C LYS A 78 -8.99 -5.53 -10.61
N PHE A 79 -8.81 -4.94 -11.79
CA PHE A 79 -9.15 -5.57 -13.07
C PHE A 79 -8.55 -6.97 -13.21
N ILE A 80 -7.30 -7.17 -12.77
CA ILE A 80 -6.61 -8.47 -12.86
C ILE A 80 -7.38 -9.57 -12.09
N LYS A 81 -8.04 -9.19 -11.00
CA LYS A 81 -8.81 -10.11 -10.15
C LYS A 81 -10.27 -10.18 -10.56
N PHE A 82 -10.84 -9.05 -10.96
CA PHE A 82 -12.27 -8.90 -11.19
C PHE A 82 -12.60 -8.27 -12.55
N PRO A 83 -12.08 -8.84 -13.66
CA PRO A 83 -12.30 -8.28 -14.99
C PRO A 83 -13.78 -8.31 -15.40
N ASP A 84 -14.56 -9.21 -14.80
CA ASP A 84 -15.98 -9.45 -15.05
C ASP A 84 -16.90 -8.41 -14.41
N SER A 85 -16.41 -7.63 -13.46
CA SER A 85 -17.25 -6.71 -12.65
C SER A 85 -16.84 -5.24 -12.72
N ILE A 86 -15.62 -4.96 -13.18
CA ILE A 86 -15.07 -3.60 -13.23
C ILE A 86 -15.51 -2.89 -14.51
N LYS A 87 -15.80 -1.60 -14.42
CA LYS A 87 -16.18 -0.82 -15.60
C LYS A 87 -14.96 -0.15 -16.20
N LEU A 88 -14.99 0.08 -17.52
CA LEU A 88 -13.89 0.73 -18.24
C LEU A 88 -13.58 2.13 -17.70
N ASP A 89 -14.60 2.90 -17.31
CA ASP A 89 -14.48 4.25 -16.75
C ASP A 89 -13.82 4.30 -15.36
N GLU A 90 -13.80 3.16 -14.66
CA GLU A 90 -13.12 3.01 -13.37
C GLU A 90 -11.61 2.69 -13.55
N LEU A 91 -11.18 2.31 -14.75
CA LEU A 91 -9.78 1.96 -15.03
C LEU A 91 -8.95 3.20 -15.36
N ASN A 92 -7.89 3.42 -14.60
CA ASN A 92 -6.86 4.39 -14.98
C ASN A 92 -5.89 3.75 -15.97
N LEU A 93 -6.18 3.89 -17.27
CA LEU A 93 -5.38 3.32 -18.35
C LEU A 93 -4.41 4.31 -19.00
N GLN A 94 -4.33 5.55 -18.51
CA GLN A 94 -3.47 6.60 -19.08
C GLN A 94 -1.98 6.22 -19.14
N LYS A 95 -1.54 5.33 -18.25
CA LYS A 95 -0.15 4.83 -18.21
C LYS A 95 0.11 3.68 -19.18
N PHE A 96 -0.90 3.15 -19.85
CA PHE A 96 -0.83 1.99 -20.72
C PHE A 96 -1.02 2.40 -22.18
N SER A 97 -0.20 3.34 -22.65
CA SER A 97 -0.26 3.86 -24.03
C SER A 97 0.01 2.83 -25.13
N TRP A 98 0.41 1.62 -24.75
CA TRP A 98 0.61 0.49 -25.65
C TRP A 98 -0.66 -0.34 -25.87
N ILE A 99 -1.71 -0.11 -25.09
CA ILE A 99 -3.01 -0.74 -25.27
C ILE A 99 -3.80 0.05 -26.32
N ASP A 100 -4.31 -0.64 -27.32
CA ASP A 100 -5.34 -0.10 -28.20
C ASP A 100 -6.65 -0.03 -27.40
N MET A 101 -7.04 1.20 -27.04
CA MET A 101 -8.20 1.44 -26.18
C MET A 101 -9.52 1.09 -26.87
N ASP A 102 -9.61 1.29 -28.18
CA ASP A 102 -10.82 1.04 -28.94
C ASP A 102 -11.08 -0.48 -29.04
N ASP A 103 -10.02 -1.25 -29.32
CA ASP A 103 -10.08 -2.72 -29.33
C ASP A 103 -10.31 -3.28 -27.92
N PHE A 104 -9.62 -2.74 -26.91
CA PHE A 104 -9.77 -3.18 -25.53
C PHE A 104 -11.20 -3.01 -24.99
N GLU A 105 -11.84 -1.87 -25.29
CA GLU A 105 -13.23 -1.63 -24.89
C GLU A 105 -14.18 -2.68 -25.49
N MET A 106 -14.04 -2.97 -26.79
CA MET A 106 -14.85 -3.97 -27.48
C MET A 106 -14.63 -5.38 -26.89
N GLN A 107 -13.37 -5.78 -26.68
CA GLN A 107 -13.02 -7.06 -26.09
C GLN A 107 -13.54 -7.20 -24.65
N LEU A 108 -13.50 -6.12 -23.87
CA LEU A 108 -14.02 -6.12 -22.52
C LEU A 108 -15.54 -6.36 -22.50
N ILE A 109 -16.28 -5.73 -23.41
CA ILE A 109 -17.73 -5.94 -23.54
C ILE A 109 -18.03 -7.39 -23.94
N GLU A 110 -17.32 -7.95 -24.91
CA GLU A 110 -17.50 -9.35 -25.33
C GLU A 110 -17.23 -10.32 -24.17
N PHE A 111 -16.16 -10.08 -23.42
CA PHE A 111 -15.82 -10.86 -22.24
C PHE A 111 -16.90 -10.76 -21.16
N GLN A 112 -17.31 -9.54 -20.80
CA GLN A 112 -18.30 -9.28 -19.75
C GLN A 112 -19.71 -9.69 -20.11
N THR A 113 -20.05 -9.84 -21.39
CA THR A 113 -21.36 -10.36 -21.82
C THR A 113 -21.37 -11.88 -21.91
N SER A 114 -20.23 -12.51 -22.13
CA SER A 114 -20.09 -13.97 -22.15
C SER A 114 -20.42 -14.60 -20.80
N SER A 115 -21.49 -15.41 -20.74
CA SER A 115 -21.82 -16.18 -19.54
C SER A 115 -20.76 -17.23 -19.21
N ILE A 116 -20.19 -17.87 -20.22
CA ILE A 116 -19.18 -18.92 -20.06
C ILE A 116 -17.89 -18.34 -19.48
N TRP A 117 -17.37 -17.24 -20.05
CA TRP A 117 -16.10 -16.68 -19.59
C TRP A 117 -16.20 -16.06 -18.21
N ARG A 118 -17.29 -15.33 -17.92
CA ARG A 118 -17.54 -14.81 -16.57
C ARG A 118 -17.60 -15.93 -15.53
N GLN A 119 -18.36 -16.99 -15.81
CA GLN A 119 -18.49 -18.11 -14.88
C GLN A 119 -17.14 -18.78 -14.60
N LYS A 120 -16.33 -19.02 -15.64
CA LYS A 120 -14.98 -19.58 -15.47
C LYS A 120 -14.08 -18.71 -14.58
N PHE A 121 -14.13 -17.39 -14.72
CA PHE A 121 -13.34 -16.49 -13.87
C PHE A 121 -13.83 -16.47 -12.42
N VAL A 122 -15.15 -16.54 -12.19
CA VAL A 122 -15.74 -16.64 -10.85
C VAL A 122 -15.29 -17.93 -10.16
N GLU A 123 -15.38 -19.06 -10.85
CA GLU A 123 -14.94 -20.36 -10.34
C GLU A 123 -13.43 -20.36 -10.04
N LEU A 124 -12.61 -19.88 -10.99
CA LEU A 124 -11.17 -19.81 -10.81
C LEU A 124 -10.78 -18.94 -9.60
N ARG A 125 -11.46 -17.81 -9.37
CA ARG A 125 -11.26 -17.00 -8.17
C ARG A 125 -11.53 -17.79 -6.89
N ALA A 126 -12.66 -18.50 -6.84
CA ALA A 126 -13.05 -19.29 -5.67
C ALA A 126 -12.03 -20.40 -5.38
N ASP A 127 -11.54 -21.07 -6.43
CA ASP A 127 -10.52 -22.11 -6.30
C ASP A 127 -9.19 -21.53 -5.77
N LEU A 128 -8.74 -20.39 -6.31
CA LEU A 128 -7.54 -19.70 -5.85
C LEU A 128 -7.65 -19.27 -4.38
N GLU A 129 -8.82 -18.78 -3.96
CA GLU A 129 -9.06 -18.43 -2.55
C GLU A 129 -9.04 -19.66 -1.64
N SER A 130 -9.59 -20.79 -2.09
CA SER A 130 -9.52 -22.06 -1.34
C SER A 130 -8.08 -22.53 -1.17
N ILE A 131 -7.30 -22.53 -2.26
CA ILE A 131 -5.89 -22.92 -2.24
C ILE A 131 -5.06 -22.04 -1.29
N GLU A 132 -5.32 -20.73 -1.28
CA GLU A 132 -4.61 -19.81 -0.39
C GLU A 132 -4.97 -20.05 1.08
N LYS A 133 -6.25 -20.33 1.40
CA LYS A 133 -6.66 -20.70 2.76
C LYS A 133 -5.96 -21.96 3.23
N ASP A 134 -5.97 -23.01 2.42
CA ASP A 134 -5.30 -24.28 2.73
C ASP A 134 -3.78 -24.13 2.92
N ARG A 135 -3.17 -23.12 2.29
CA ARG A 135 -1.75 -22.79 2.47
C ARG A 135 -1.49 -22.10 3.80
N LEU A 136 -2.37 -21.20 4.23
CA LEU A 136 -2.21 -20.42 5.46
C LEU A 136 -2.53 -21.21 6.72
N GLU A 137 -3.33 -22.28 6.61
CA GLU A 137 -3.68 -23.18 7.72
C GLU A 137 -2.65 -24.29 7.98
N LYS A 138 -1.60 -24.39 7.13
CA LYS A 138 -0.46 -25.31 7.30
C LYS A 138 0.73 -24.62 7.96
#